data_AF-A0A1G6IT70-F1
#
_entry.id   AF-A0A1G6IT70-F1
#
_cell.length_a   1.000
_cell.length_b   1.000
_cell.length_c   1.000
_cell.angle_alpha   90.00
_cell.angle_beta   90.00
_cell.angle_gamma   90.00
#
_symmetry.space_group_name_H-M   'P 1'
#
loop_
_entity.id
_entity.type
_entity.pdbx_description
1 polymer ?
#
loop_
_entity_poly.entity_id
_entity_poly.type
_entity_poly.pdbx_seq_one_letter_code
_entity_poly.pdbx_strand_id
1 'polypeptide(L)'
;MSLPIIVLSVVPAIVSLYVSGNIKSILLFICWINTIISASDIYNSLLIAIKPKNSIFCRGYYKVEDNKKGYLKNISTKGIR
;
A
#
# COMPACT_ATOMS: atom_id res chain seq x y z
N MET A 1 6.19 0.16 4.74
CA MET A 1 7.27 0.75 5.56
C MET A 1 7.58 2.18 5.07
N SER A 2 6.55 3.02 4.89
CA SER A 2 6.68 4.35 4.24
C SER A 2 6.90 5.50 5.22
N LEU A 3 6.54 5.33 6.50
CA LEU A 3 6.60 6.36 7.52
C LEU A 3 7.98 7.01 7.72
N PRO A 4 9.11 6.27 7.76
CA PRO A 4 10.42 6.90 7.87
C PRO A 4 10.82 7.69 6.61
N ILE A 5 10.38 7.27 5.42
CA ILE A 5 10.71 7.93 4.14
C ILE A 5 9.94 9.26 4.00
N ILE A 6 8.71 9.33 4.50
CA ILE A 6 7.91 10.55 4.57
C ILE A 6 8.59 11.59 5.47
N VAL A 7 9.06 11.18 6.66
CA VAL A 7 9.76 12.07 7.58
C VAL A 7 11.06 12.61 6.96
N LEU A 8 11.80 11.75 6.25
CA LEU A 8 13.01 12.12 5.49
C LEU A 8 12.74 13.03 4.28
N SER A 9 11.49 13.20 3.84
CA SER A 9 11.07 14.15 2.79
C SER A 9 10.67 15.50 3.41
N VAL A 10 9.93 15.48 4.52
CA VAL A 10 9.43 16.68 5.20
C VAL A 10 10.55 17.57 5.75
N VAL A 11 11.59 16.98 6.34
CA VAL A 11 12.73 17.74 6.88
C VAL A 11 13.45 18.57 5.80
N PRO A 12 13.93 17.99 4.68
CA PRO A 12 14.51 18.78 3.59
C PRO A 12 13.54 19.79 2.98
N ALA A 13 12.24 19.48 2.92
CA ALA A 13 11.23 20.42 2.44
C ALA A 13 11.12 21.68 3.33
N ILE A 14 11.08 21.51 4.65
CA ILE A 14 11.06 22.63 5.61
C ILE A 14 12.37 23.42 5.52
N VAL A 15 13.51 22.75 5.46
CA VAL A 15 14.83 23.40 5.33
C VAL A 15 14.93 24.19 4.02
N SER A 16 14.29 23.73 2.93
CA SER A 16 14.27 24.44 1.64
C SER A 16 13.56 25.80 1.67
N LEU A 17 12.72 26.08 2.69
CA LEU A 17 12.07 27.37 2.88
C LEU A 17 13.04 28.43 3.44
N TYR A 18 14.10 28.00 4.12
CA TYR A 18 15.08 28.88 4.77
C TYR A 18 16.37 29.05 3.95
N VAL A 19 16.54 28.29 2.86
CA VAL A 19 17.74 28.30 2.02
C VAL A 19 17.41 28.87 0.63
N SER A 20 18.28 29.72 0.11
CA SER A 20 18.16 30.34 -1.23
C SER A 20 19.26 29.85 -2.18
N GLY A 21 19.02 29.97 -3.48
CA GLY A 21 19.98 29.60 -4.54
C GLY A 21 20.02 28.11 -4.88
N ASN A 22 21.14 27.65 -5.44
CA ASN A 22 21.30 26.28 -5.97
C ASN A 22 21.06 25.17 -4.94
N ILE A 23 21.31 25.45 -3.66
CA ILE A 23 21.13 24.50 -2.56
C ILE A 23 19.64 24.17 -2.36
N LYS A 24 18.73 25.13 -2.63
CA LYS A 24 17.28 24.91 -2.59
C LYS A 24 16.83 23.89 -3.65
N SER A 25 17.36 24.00 -4.87
CA SER A 25 17.04 23.06 -5.96
C SER A 25 17.52 21.64 -5.65
N ILE A 26 18.70 21.50 -5.05
CA ILE A 26 19.26 20.20 -4.65
C ILE A 26 18.40 19.56 -3.54
N LEU A 27 17.99 20.34 -2.53
CA LEU A 27 17.11 19.85 -1.46
C LEU A 27 15.74 19.44 -1.97
N LEU A 28 15.15 20.20 -2.90
CA LEU A 28 13.89 19.85 -3.55
C LEU A 28 14.02 18.59 -4.41
N PHE A 29 15.13 18.40 -5.11
CA PHE A 29 15.38 17.19 -5.90
C PHE A 29 15.42 15.93 -5.01
N ILE A 30 16.14 15.99 -3.89
CA ILE A 30 16.21 14.88 -2.91
C ILE A 30 14.82 14.61 -2.31
N CYS A 31 14.06 15.66 -1.97
CA CYS A 31 12.69 15.54 -1.47
C CYS A 31 11.76 14.85 -2.49
N TRP A 32 11.88 15.19 -3.77
CA TRP A 32 11.12 14.56 -4.85
C TRP A 32 11.43 13.07 -4.99
N ILE A 33 12.70 12.67 -4.96
CA ILE A 33 13.09 11.24 -5.03
C ILE A 33 12.52 10.47 -3.82
N ASN A 34 12.67 11.01 -2.60
CA ASN A 34 12.10 10.37 -1.40
C ASN A 34 10.57 10.26 -1.47
N THR A 35 9.91 11.27 -2.04
CA THR A 35 8.45 11.26 -2.22
C THR A 35 8.02 10.19 -3.23
N ILE A 36 8.75 10.01 -4.35
CA ILE A 36 8.47 8.97 -5.35
C ILE A 36 8.63 7.56 -4.73
N ILE A 37 9.68 7.33 -3.95
CA ILE A 37 9.91 6.04 -3.30
C ILE A 37 8.80 5.74 -2.28
N SER A 38 8.44 6.74 -1.45
CA SER A 38 7.34 6.59 -0.50
C SER A 38 5.98 6.39 -1.19
N ALA A 39 5.76 7.01 -2.35
CA ALA A 39 4.51 6.88 -3.10
C ALA A 39 4.30 5.44 -3.60
N SER A 40 5.36 4.74 -4.02
CA SER A 40 5.27 3.33 -4.41
C SER A 40 4.82 2.44 -3.25
N ASP A 41 5.34 2.66 -2.04
CA ASP A 41 4.92 1.90 -0.86
C ASP A 41 3.47 2.21 -0.45
N ILE A 42 3.07 3.48 -0.53
CA ILE A 42 1.69 3.91 -0.28
C ILE A 42 0.74 3.27 -1.30
N TYR A 43 1.08 3.31 -2.58
CA TYR A 43 0.27 2.74 -3.66
C TYR A 43 0.09 1.22 -3.49
N ASN A 44 1.17 0.53 -3.13
CA ASN A 44 1.12 -0.89 -2.81
C ASN A 44 0.18 -1.18 -1.62
N SER A 45 0.23 -0.36 -0.55
CA SER A 45 -0.69 -0.50 0.58
C SER A 45 -2.15 -0.14 0.23
N LEU A 46 -2.36 0.83 -0.66
CA LEU A 46 -3.67 1.23 -1.17
C LEU A 46 -4.31 0.09 -1.98
N LEU A 47 -3.55 -0.57 -2.83
CA LEU A 47 -3.98 -1.76 -3.58
C LEU A 47 -4.42 -2.90 -2.65
N ILE A 48 -3.72 -3.09 -1.53
CA ILE A 48 -4.11 -4.06 -0.49
C ILE A 48 -5.37 -3.61 0.24
N ALA A 49 -5.56 -2.32 0.49
CA ALA A 49 -6.72 -1.79 1.20
C ALA A 49 -8.02 -1.79 0.36
N ILE A 50 -7.92 -1.52 -0.94
CA ILE A 50 -9.05 -1.55 -1.90
C ILE A 50 -9.46 -3.01 -2.21
N LYS A 51 -8.62 -3.98 -1.86
CA LYS A 51 -8.88 -5.40 -2.04
C LYS A 51 -10.23 -5.82 -1.40
N PRO A 52 -11.07 -6.61 -2.08
CA PRO A 52 -12.37 -7.02 -1.56
C PRO A 52 -12.23 -7.88 -0.29
N LYS A 53 -13.11 -7.60 0.70
CA LYS A 53 -13.12 -8.13 2.08
C LYS A 53 -13.11 -9.68 2.22
N ASN A 54 -13.36 -10.43 1.14
CA ASN A 54 -13.42 -11.90 1.12
C ASN A 54 -12.42 -12.55 0.14
N SER A 55 -11.25 -11.94 -0.06
CA SER A 55 -10.21 -12.54 -0.90
C SER A 55 -8.96 -12.82 -0.09
N ILE A 56 -8.44 -14.04 -0.22
CA ILE A 56 -7.17 -14.46 0.41
C ILE A 56 -6.09 -14.30 -0.66
N PHE A 57 -4.99 -13.64 -0.30
CA PHE A 57 -3.82 -13.58 -1.19
C PHE A 57 -2.98 -14.82 -0.95
N CYS A 58 -2.91 -15.72 -1.94
CA CYS A 58 -2.11 -16.94 -1.86
C CYS A 58 -1.22 -17.06 -3.11
N ARG A 59 0.10 -17.25 -2.92
CA ARG A 59 1.07 -17.51 -4.01
C ARG A 59 1.03 -16.50 -5.18
N GLY A 60 0.78 -15.22 -4.90
CA GLY A 60 0.72 -14.17 -5.94
C GLY A 60 -0.63 -13.99 -6.62
N TYR A 61 -1.65 -14.77 -6.26
CA TYR A 61 -2.99 -14.66 -6.83
C TYR A 61 -4.04 -14.35 -5.75
N TYR A 62 -5.02 -13.52 -6.11
CA TYR A 62 -6.18 -13.24 -5.28
C TYR A 62 -7.23 -14.32 -5.50
N LYS A 63 -7.49 -15.12 -4.45
CA LYS A 63 -8.58 -16.10 -4.46
C LYS A 63 -9.79 -15.49 -3.78
N VAL A 64 -10.82 -15.17 -4.56
CA VAL A 64 -12.13 -14.80 -4.01
C VAL A 64 -12.74 -16.07 -3.43
N GLU A 65 -13.08 -16.04 -2.14
CA GLU A 65 -13.79 -17.15 -1.52
C GLU A 65 -15.23 -17.12 -1.99
N ASP A 66 -15.53 -17.90 -3.04
CA ASP A 66 -16.91 -18.09 -3.48
C ASP A 66 -17.73 -18.71 -2.34
N ASN A 67 -18.77 -18.00 -1.91
CA ASN A 67 -19.76 -18.44 -0.91
C ASN A 67 -20.40 -19.82 -1.23
N LYS A 68 -20.18 -20.37 -2.44
CA LYS A 68 -20.59 -21.72 -2.85
C LYS A 68 -20.04 -22.85 -1.98
N LYS A 69 -18.91 -22.67 -1.30
CA LYS A 69 -18.37 -23.69 -0.37
C LYS A 69 -19.25 -23.90 0.87
N GLY A 70 -19.90 -22.83 1.37
CA GLY A 70 -20.87 -22.94 2.47
C GLY A 70 -22.12 -23.72 2.05
N TYR A 71 -22.61 -23.51 0.83
CA TYR A 71 -23.74 -24.27 0.28
C TYR A 71 -23.41 -25.75 0.08
N LEU A 72 -22.25 -26.09 -0.50
CA LEU A 72 -21.84 -27.49 -0.70
C LEU A 72 -21.58 -28.22 0.63
N LYS A 73 -21.05 -27.52 1.65
CA LYS A 73 -20.87 -28.09 3.00
C LYS A 73 -22.22 -28.35 3.70
N ASN A 74 -23.22 -27.48 3.49
CA ASN A 74 -24.57 -27.66 4.01
C ASN A 74 -25.36 -28.75 3.27
N ILE A 75 -25.15 -28.95 1.97
CA ILE A 75 -25.77 -30.04 1.20
C ILE A 75 -25.17 -31.39 1.60
N SER A 76 -23.84 -31.45 1.81
CA SER A 76 -23.17 -32.68 2.28
C SER A 76 -23.60 -33.09 3.70
N THR A 77 -24.02 -32.15 4.55
CA THR A 77 -24.51 -32.46 5.91
C THR A 77 -26.02 -32.73 5.94
N LYS A 78 -26.80 -32.18 5.01
CA LYS A 78 -28.22 -32.53 4.82
C LYS A 78 -28.45 -33.90 4.15
N GLY A 79 -27.50 -34.38 3.35
CA GLY A 79 -27.59 -35.69 2.68
C GLY A 79 -27.16 -36.90 3.53
N ILE A 80 -26.76 -36.67 4.79
CA ILE A 80 -26.35 -37.73 5.75
C ILE A 80 -27.41 -37.87 6.87
N ARG A 81 -28.59 -37.28 6.72
CA ARG A 81 -29.70 -37.39 7.68
C ARG A 81 -30.90 -38.10 7.09
#